data_AF-A0A0Q6XT26-F1
#
_entry.id   AF-A0A0Q6XT26-F1
#
_cell.length_a   1.000
_cell.length_b   1.000
_cell.length_c   1.000
_cell.angle_alpha   90.00
_cell.angle_beta   90.00
_cell.angle_gamma   90.00
#
_symmetry.space_group_name_H-M   'P 1'
#
loop_
_entity.id
_entity.type
_entity.pdbx_description
1 polymer ?
#
loop_
_entity_poly.entity_id
_entity_poly.type
_entity_poly.pdbx_seq_one_letter_code
_entity_poly.pdbx_strand_id
1 'polypeptide(L)' 'MKDVAGQELAVGDSVAIAVTGYRTMTVGRITRFTPKGMKVVFKKPWGSYGEEETFRDPQMVAKVPSPT' A
#
# COMPACT_ATOMS: atom_id res chain seq x y z
N MET A 1 4.97 -9.25 -7.60
CA MET A 1 4.13 -8.15 -8.11
C MET A 1 5.01 -6.90 -8.19
N LYS A 2 4.83 -6.04 -9.19
CA LYS A 2 5.62 -4.81 -9.34
C LYS A 2 4.73 -3.58 -9.14
N ASP A 3 5.28 -2.53 -8.54
CA ASP A 3 4.59 -1.26 -8.36
C ASP A 3 4.52 -0.44 -9.67
N VAL A 4 3.96 0.78 -9.61
CA VAL A 4 3.83 1.68 -10.77
C VAL A 4 5.19 2.06 -11.40
N ALA A 5 6.27 2.01 -10.62
CA ALA A 5 7.63 2.30 -11.09
C ALA A 5 8.39 1.04 -11.54
N GLY A 6 7.74 -0.13 -11.55
CA GLY A 6 8.35 -1.40 -11.92
C GLY A 6 9.22 -2.03 -10.82
N GLN A 7 9.18 -1.50 -9.60
CA GLN A 7 9.90 -2.05 -8.45
C GLN A 7 9.19 -3.30 -7.91
N GLU A 8 9.96 -4.31 -7.52
CA GLU A 8 9.38 -5.49 -6.89
C GLU A 8 8.86 -5.18 -5.48
N LEU A 9 7.61 -5.61 -5.25
CA LEU A 9 6.92 -5.52 -3.98
C LEU A 9 7.04 -6.84 -3.22
N ALA A 10 7.32 -6.72 -1.92
CA ALA A 10 7.43 -7.80 -0.97
C ALA A 10 6.56 -7.55 0.27
N VAL A 11 6.24 -8.62 1.01
CA VAL A 11 5.59 -8.50 2.31
C VAL A 11 6.51 -7.75 3.26
N GLY A 12 5.97 -6.79 3.98
CA GLY A 12 6.71 -5.93 4.89
C GLY A 12 7.19 -4.63 4.27
N ASP A 13 7.14 -4.46 2.95
CA ASP A 13 7.48 -3.20 2.29
C ASP A 13 6.52 -2.08 2.69
N SER A 14 7.06 -0.88 2.85
CA SER A 14 6.29 0.36 2.93
C SER A 14 5.90 0.82 1.53
N VAL A 15 4.63 1.17 1.36
CA VAL A 15 4.08 1.62 0.08
C VAL A 15 3.24 2.89 0.27
N ALA A 16 3.40 3.85 -0.63
CA ALA A 16 2.50 4.97 -0.78
C ALA A 16 1.27 4.50 -1.56
N ILE A 17 0.10 4.81 -1.04
CA ILE A 17 -1.20 4.39 -1.60
C ILE A 17 -2.13 5.59 -1.73
N ALA A 18 -2.93 5.62 -2.78
CA ALA A 18 -4.11 6.47 -2.86
C ALA A 18 -5.32 5.67 -2.33
N VAL A 19 -5.85 6.06 -1.17
CA VAL A 19 -6.95 5.32 -0.54
C VAL A 19 -8.23 5.54 -1.32
N THR A 20 -8.88 4.46 -1.74
CA THR A 20 -10.12 4.52 -2.54
C THR A 20 -11.20 5.30 -1.79
N GLY A 21 -11.83 6.27 -2.45
CA GLY A 21 -12.86 7.10 -1.83
C GLY A 21 -12.34 8.29 -1.02
N TYR A 22 -11.02 8.47 -0.94
CA TYR A 22 -10.39 9.61 -0.26
C TYR A 22 -9.43 10.36 -1.20
N ARG A 23 -9.41 11.70 -1.10
CA ARG A 23 -8.51 12.57 -1.88
C ARG A 23 -7.13 12.71 -1.23
N THR A 24 -6.66 11.66 -0.55
CA THR A 24 -5.44 11.69 0.26
C THR A 24 -4.56 10.49 -0.02
N MET A 25 -3.27 10.73 -0.22
CA MET A 25 -2.27 9.68 -0.18
C MET A 25 -1.84 9.41 1.27
N THR A 26 -1.55 8.16 1.57
CA THR A 26 -0.99 7.74 2.85
C THR A 26 0.07 6.67 2.62
N VAL A 27 0.83 6.35 3.67
CA VAL A 27 1.79 5.25 3.65
C VAL A 27 1.18 4.08 4.41
N GLY A 28 1.24 2.90 3.77
CA GLY A 28 0.87 1.64 4.37
C GLY A 28 2.01 0.62 4.30
N ARG A 29 1.75 -0.56 4.84
CA ARG A 29 2.66 -1.69 4.81
C ARG A 29 1.98 -2.90 4.20
N ILE A 30 2.65 -3.58 3.26
CA ILE A 30 2.14 -4.82 2.67
C ILE A 30 2.17 -5.92 3.74
N THR A 31 1.02 -6.52 4.02
CA THR A 31 0.89 -7.62 4.99
C THR A 31 0.86 -8.99 4.33
N ARG A 32 0.27 -9.09 3.14
CA ARG A 32 0.19 -10.34 2.36
C ARG A 32 -0.15 -10.09 0.90
N PHE A 33 0.23 -11.02 0.04
CA PHE A 33 -0.29 -11.12 -1.32
C PHE A 33 -1.44 -12.12 -1.37
N THR A 34 -2.38 -11.86 -2.26
CA THR A 34 -3.54 -12.72 -2.53
C THR A 34 -3.66 -12.93 -4.04
N PRO A 35 -4.38 -13.97 -4.50
CA PRO A 35 -4.62 -14.13 -5.94
C PRO A 35 -5.33 -12.94 -6.60
N LYS A 36 -5.99 -12.08 -5.80
CA LYS A 36 -6.76 -10.92 -6.27
C LYS A 36 -6.01 -9.58 -6.13
N GLY A 37 -4.78 -9.56 -5.60
CA GLY A 37 -4.07 -8.32 -5.29
C GLY A 37 -3.18 -8.44 -4.06
N MET A 38 -2.97 -7.32 -3.37
CA MET A 38 -2.21 -7.27 -2.13
C MET A 38 -3.01 -6.62 -1.01
N LYS A 39 -2.67 -6.98 0.22
CA LYS A 39 -3.25 -6.39 1.43
C LYS A 39 -2.27 -5.39 2.00
N VAL A 40 -2.76 -4.19 2.23
CA VAL A 40 -1.98 -3.08 2.79
C VAL A 40 -2.67 -2.61 4.05
N VAL A 41 -1.92 -2.59 5.16
CA VAL A 41 -2.37 -1.97 6.41
C VAL A 41 -1.87 -0.53 6.43
N PHE A 42 -2.74 0.43 6.73
CA PHE A 42 -2.37 1.84 6.80
C PHE A 42 -3.19 2.57 7.86
N LYS A 43 -2.68 3.73 8.30
CA LYS A 43 -3.39 4.60 9.23
C LYS A 43 -4.20 5.64 8.46
N LYS A 44 -5.47 5.80 8.79
CA LYS A 44 -6.29 6.88 8.24
C LYS A 44 -5.91 8.23 8.83
N PRO A 45 -6.01 9.34 8.07
CA PRO A 45 -5.65 10.68 8.55
C PRO A 45 -6.44 11.14 9.78
N TRP A 46 -7.68 10.66 9.97
CA TRP A 46 -8.63 11.07 11.01
C TRP A 46 -8.90 9.99 12.07
N GLY A 47 -8.11 8.91 12.11
CA GLY A 47 -8.39 7.77 12.99
C GLY A 47 -7.15 7.12 13.58
N SER A 48 -7.33 6.49 14.74
CA SER A 48 -6.27 5.78 15.48
C SER A 48 -6.04 4.35 15.00
N TYR A 49 -6.96 3.78 14.20
CA TYR A 49 -6.95 2.38 13.84
C TYR A 49 -6.29 2.13 12.48
N GLY A 50 -5.42 1.12 12.43
CA GLY A 50 -4.88 0.59 11.19
C GLY A 50 -5.95 -0.17 10.43
N GLU A 51 -6.33 0.32 9.25
CA GLU A 51 -7.24 -0.40 8.36
C GLU A 51 -6.44 -1.24 7.36
N GLU A 52 -6.94 -2.44 7.05
CA GLU A 52 -6.40 -3.29 5.99
C GLU A 52 -7.30 -3.20 4.75
N GLU A 53 -6.76 -2.70 3.64
CA GLU A 53 -7.47 -2.67 2.35
C GLU A 53 -6.80 -3.60 1.34
N THR A 54 -7.59 -4.06 0.36
CA THR A 54 -7.10 -4.89 -0.74
C THR A 54 -6.89 -4.04 -1.98
N PHE A 55 -5.63 -3.86 -2.35
CA PHE A 55 -5.25 -3.20 -3.59
C PHE A 55 -5.12 -4.26 -4.69
N ARG A 56 -6.06 -4.21 -5.64
CA ARG A 56 -6.10 -5.15 -6.78
C ARG A 56 -5.20 -4.70 -7.92
N ASP A 57 -5.08 -3.39 -8.09
CA ASP A 57 -4.23 -2.79 -9.10
C ASP A 57 -2.93 -2.29 -8.45
N PRO A 58 -1.79 -2.93 -8.73
CA PRO A 58 -0.52 -2.48 -8.22
C PRO A 58 -0.02 -1.16 -8.84
N GLN A 59 -0.65 -0.66 -9.92
CA GLN A 59 -0.35 0.68 -10.44
C GLN A 59 -0.86 1.80 -9.54
N MET A 60 -1.71 1.48 -8.55
CA MET A 60 -2.19 2.42 -7.54
C MET A 60 -1.23 2.57 -6.35
N VAL A 61 -0.09 1.88 -6.36
CA VAL A 61 0.89 1.91 -5.28
C VAL A 61 2.30 2.20 -5.78
N ALA A 62 3.10 2.80 -4.92
CA ALA A 62 4.53 3.01 -5.14
C ALA A 62 5.31 2.59 -3.89
N LYS A 63 6.37 1.83 -4.06
CA LYS A 63 7.25 1.43 -2.95
C LYS A 63 7.97 2.66 -2.40
N VAL A 64 7.97 2.79 -1.08
CA VAL A 64 8.68 3.85 -0.36
C VAL A 64 10.01 3.26 0.10
N PRO A 65 11.15 3.73 -0.43
CA PRO A 65 12.46 3.29 0.04
C PRO A 65 12.64 3.72 1.50
N SER A 66 13.19 2.83 2.33
CA SER A 66 13.58 3.19 3.68
C SER A 66 14.71 4.22 3.63
N PRO A 67 14.67 5.28 4.45
CA PRO A 67 15.81 6.19 4.56
C PRO A 67 17.03 5.38 5.03
N THR A 68 18.13 5.53 4.31
CA THR A 68 19.42 4.88 4.57
C THR A 68 20.14 5.54 5.72
#